data_AF-A0A9E1KIC5-F1
#
_entry.id   AF-A0A9E1KIC5-F1
#
_cell.length_a   1.000
_cell.length_b   1.000
_cell.length_c   1.000
_cell.angle_alpha   90.00
_cell.angle_beta   90.00
_cell.angle_gamma   90.00
#
_symmetry.space_group_name_H-M   'P 1'
#
loop_
_entity.id
_entity.type
_entity.pdbx_description
1 polymer ?
#
loop_
_entity_poly.entity_id
_entity_poly.type
_entity_poly.pdbx_seq_one_letter_code
_entity_poly.pdbx_strand_id
1 'polypeptide(L)'
;MANVVAMVKSTSQNHLVNLGIKSVRDLQQYLQEIFEESEHQDSVIVKLYKMLFPDWDKIQRIEGFPVVGKALNEYIFNLFIEFDREHHPECVNGGAWINQGFSSNDRLGPWEISLENCKLIYS
;
A
#
# COMPACT_ATOMS: atom_id res chain seq x y z
N MET A 1 18.87 10.64 0.56
CA MET A 1 17.41 10.45 0.42
C MET A 1 17.19 9.11 -0.25
N ALA A 2 16.38 8.22 0.33
CA ALA A 2 16.08 6.93 -0.28
C ALA A 2 15.20 7.14 -1.53
N ASN A 3 15.57 6.51 -2.64
CA ASN A 3 14.90 6.62 -3.93
C ASN A 3 13.94 5.44 -4.10
N VAL A 4 12.74 5.69 -4.64
CA VAL A 4 11.73 4.65 -4.96
C VAL A 4 12.29 3.63 -5.96
N VAL A 5 13.33 4.00 -6.72
CA VAL A 5 14.11 3.10 -7.59
C VAL A 5 14.68 1.87 -6.85
N ALA A 6 14.97 1.97 -5.55
CA ALA A 6 15.45 0.85 -4.75
C ALA A 6 14.31 0.04 -4.09
N MET A 7 13.05 0.43 -4.32
CA MET A 7 11.92 0.00 -3.49
C MET A 7 10.97 -1.01 -4.16
N VAL A 8 11.02 -1.30 -5.48
CA VAL A 8 10.12 -2.28 -6.16
C VAL A 8 10.79 -2.89 -7.41
N LYS A 9 10.47 -4.13 -7.81
CA LYS A 9 10.88 -4.70 -9.12
C LYS A 9 10.23 -3.97 -10.32
N SER A 10 10.90 -4.03 -11.47
CA SER A 10 10.88 -3.04 -12.58
C SER A 10 9.53 -2.54 -13.14
N THR A 11 8.47 -3.36 -13.19
CA THR A 11 7.20 -2.94 -13.83
C THR A 11 6.37 -2.04 -12.91
N SER A 12 6.23 -2.41 -11.63
CA SER A 12 5.55 -1.57 -10.64
C SER A 12 6.33 -0.29 -10.33
N GLN A 13 7.65 -0.31 -10.48
CA GLN A 13 8.48 0.89 -10.35
C GLN A 13 8.10 1.98 -11.36
N ASN A 14 7.93 1.64 -12.64
CA ASN A 14 7.52 2.61 -13.66
C ASN A 14 6.11 3.15 -13.38
N HIS A 15 5.21 2.29 -12.89
CA HIS A 15 3.87 2.69 -12.48
C HIS A 15 3.88 3.72 -11.35
N LEU A 16 4.63 3.46 -10.27
CA LEU A 16 4.77 4.42 -9.17
C LEU A 16 5.33 5.77 -9.64
N VAL A 17 6.33 5.76 -10.52
CA VAL A 17 6.88 6.99 -11.10
C VAL A 17 5.83 7.75 -11.93
N ASN A 18 4.97 7.05 -12.67
CA ASN A 18 3.87 7.64 -13.44
C ASN A 18 2.77 8.22 -12.53
N LEU A 19 2.57 7.65 -11.34
CA LEU A 19 1.73 8.24 -10.28
C LEU A 19 2.41 9.44 -9.58
N GLY A 20 3.63 9.80 -9.97
CA GLY A 20 4.40 10.89 -9.37
C GLY A 20 5.22 10.50 -8.13
N ILE A 21 5.20 9.23 -7.73
CA ILE A 21 5.87 8.72 -6.53
C ILE A 21 7.34 8.43 -6.83
N LYS A 22 8.23 9.38 -6.53
CA LYS A 22 9.67 9.30 -6.85
C LYS A 22 10.57 9.24 -5.61
N SER A 23 10.01 9.56 -4.45
CA SER A 23 10.69 9.57 -3.17
C SER A 23 9.78 9.04 -2.06
N VAL A 24 10.36 8.76 -0.88
CA VAL A 24 9.59 8.44 0.33
C VAL A 24 8.58 9.55 0.67
N ARG A 25 8.95 10.81 0.46
CA ARG A 25 8.05 11.95 0.71
C ARG A 25 6.85 11.92 -0.23
N ASP A 26 7.07 11.64 -1.51
CA ASP A 26 5.98 11.53 -2.49
C ASP A 26 5.06 10.34 -2.16
N LEU A 27 5.63 9.23 -1.70
CA LEU A 27 4.86 8.08 -1.23
C LEU A 27 4.00 8.44 -0.02
N GLN A 28 4.57 9.11 0.98
CA GLN A 28 3.83 9.55 2.16
C GLN A 28 2.67 10.49 1.80
N GLN A 29 2.90 11.43 0.89
CA GLN A 29 1.89 12.36 0.38
C GLN A 29 0.76 11.60 -0.35
N TYR A 30 1.12 10.72 -1.28
CA TYR A 30 0.14 9.93 -2.03
C TYR A 30 -0.69 9.02 -1.12
N LEU A 31 -0.07 8.43 -0.10
CA LEU A 31 -0.78 7.64 0.90
C LEU A 31 -1.80 8.51 1.66
N GLN A 32 -1.42 9.71 2.12
CA GLN A 32 -2.35 10.62 2.80
C GLN A 32 -3.54 10.99 1.90
N GLU A 33 -3.29 11.33 0.64
CA GLU A 33 -4.34 11.64 -0.35
C GLU A 33 -5.33 10.48 -0.51
N ILE A 34 -4.86 9.22 -0.52
CA ILE A 34 -5.75 8.06 -0.55
C ILE A 34 -6.74 8.08 0.61
N PHE A 35 -6.30 8.38 1.84
CA PHE A 35 -7.18 8.40 3.01
C PHE A 35 -8.14 9.60 2.96
N GLU A 36 -7.65 10.78 2.60
CA GLU A 36 -8.48 12.00 2.50
C GLU A 36 -9.61 11.86 1.47
N GLU A 37 -9.37 11.14 0.37
CA GLU A 37 -10.35 10.92 -0.69
C GLU A 37 -11.24 9.68 -0.49
N SER A 38 -11.09 8.95 0.62
CA SER A 38 -11.82 7.71 0.85
C SER A 38 -12.84 7.87 1.95
N GLU A 39 -14.06 7.38 1.73
CA GLU A 39 -15.13 7.40 2.74
C GLU A 39 -15.12 6.14 3.62
N HIS A 40 -14.52 5.04 3.13
CA HIS A 40 -14.51 3.74 3.79
C HIS A 40 -13.15 3.03 3.69
N GLN A 41 -12.85 2.20 4.69
CA GLN A 41 -11.60 1.45 4.83
C GLN A 41 -11.32 0.51 3.64
N ASP A 42 -12.35 -0.10 3.07
CA ASP A 42 -12.24 -1.01 1.91
C ASP A 42 -11.78 -0.26 0.66
N SER A 43 -12.26 0.97 0.44
CA SER A 43 -11.82 1.86 -0.63
C SER A 43 -10.34 2.20 -0.50
N VAL A 44 -9.88 2.50 0.73
CA VAL A 44 -8.45 2.73 1.01
C VAL A 44 -7.64 1.50 0.61
N ILE A 45 -8.03 0.31 1.07
CA ILE A 45 -7.33 -0.94 0.73
C ILE A 45 -7.26 -1.13 -0.79
N VAL A 46 -8.38 -0.98 -1.51
CA VAL A 46 -8.40 -1.13 -2.97
C VAL A 46 -7.47 -0.11 -3.66
N LYS A 47 -7.46 1.16 -3.24
CA LYS A 47 -6.56 2.19 -3.77
C LYS A 47 -5.09 1.86 -3.50
N LEU A 48 -4.76 1.35 -2.32
CA LEU A 48 -3.39 0.92 -1.99
C LEU A 48 -2.91 -0.22 -2.89
N TYR A 49 -3.78 -1.19 -3.21
CA TYR A 49 -3.42 -2.25 -4.15
C TYR A 49 -3.31 -1.74 -5.60
N LYS A 50 -4.20 -0.84 -6.04
CA LYS A 50 -4.10 -0.18 -7.37
C LYS A 50 -2.81 0.60 -7.55
N MET A 51 -2.29 1.19 -6.48
CA MET A 51 -0.98 1.84 -6.47
C MET A 51 0.16 0.86 -6.84
N LEU A 52 0.06 -0.41 -6.46
CA LEU A 52 1.12 -1.42 -6.68
C LEU A 52 0.93 -2.23 -7.97
N PHE A 53 -0.31 -2.37 -8.45
CA PHE A 53 -0.66 -3.23 -9.58
C PHE A 53 -1.27 -2.40 -10.74
N PRO A 54 -0.47 -2.01 -11.76
CA PRO A 54 -0.93 -1.14 -12.85
C PRO A 54 -2.09 -1.69 -13.67
N ASP A 55 -2.15 -3.01 -13.86
CA ASP A 55 -3.20 -3.69 -14.63
C ASP A 55 -4.35 -4.17 -13.71
N TRP A 56 -4.68 -3.42 -12.66
CA TRP A 56 -5.67 -3.81 -11.64
C TRP A 56 -6.95 -4.37 -12.23
N ASP A 57 -7.53 -3.68 -13.22
CA ASP A 57 -8.83 -4.05 -13.80
C ASP A 57 -8.79 -5.35 -14.63
N LYS A 58 -7.60 -5.88 -14.92
CA LYS A 58 -7.40 -7.17 -15.62
C LYS A 58 -7.13 -8.32 -14.65
N ILE A 59 -6.86 -8.02 -13.37
CA ILE A 59 -6.52 -9.04 -12.36
C ILE A 59 -7.83 -9.65 -11.86
N GLN A 60 -7.97 -10.97 -12.04
CA GLN A 60 -9.09 -11.73 -11.51
C GLN A 60 -8.90 -12.02 -10.02
N ARG A 61 -7.69 -12.39 -9.61
CA ARG A 61 -7.32 -12.59 -8.20
C ARG A 61 -5.83 -12.40 -7.96
N ILE A 62 -5.49 -12.08 -6.72
CA ILE A 62 -4.13 -12.03 -6.20
C ILE A 62 -3.97 -13.15 -5.19
N GLU A 63 -2.99 -14.01 -5.39
CA GLU A 63 -2.56 -15.00 -4.40
C GLU A 63 -1.38 -14.41 -3.62
N GLY A 64 -1.48 -14.40 -2.29
CA GLY A 64 -0.48 -13.78 -1.39
C GLY A 64 -0.73 -12.29 -1.15
N PHE A 65 0.23 -11.63 -0.49
CA PHE A 65 0.14 -10.22 -0.08
C PHE A 65 1.44 -9.49 -0.45
N PRO A 66 1.36 -8.20 -0.82
CA PRO A 66 2.54 -7.36 -0.87
C PRO A 66 3.25 -7.38 0.48
N VAL A 67 4.58 -7.29 0.47
CA VAL A 67 5.38 -7.22 1.69
C VAL A 67 6.13 -5.91 1.72
N VAL A 68 6.07 -5.18 2.83
CA VAL A 68 6.73 -3.89 2.97
C VAL A 68 7.70 -3.85 4.15
N GLY A 69 8.63 -2.90 4.10
CA GLY A 69 9.48 -2.57 5.22
C GLY A 69 8.68 -2.08 6.43
N LYS A 70 9.24 -2.30 7.62
CA LYS A 70 8.57 -2.03 8.88
C LYS A 70 8.09 -0.58 9.04
N ALA A 71 8.88 0.41 8.63
CA ALA A 71 8.51 1.82 8.78
C ALA A 71 7.33 2.21 7.88
N LEU A 72 7.26 1.68 6.64
CA LEU A 72 6.11 1.88 5.77
C LEU A 72 4.85 1.18 6.33
N ASN A 73 4.98 -0.04 6.84
CA ASN A 73 3.86 -0.74 7.47
C ASN A 73 3.29 0.04 8.67
N GLU A 74 4.17 0.48 9.59
CA GLU A 74 3.78 1.28 10.75
C GLU A 74 3.15 2.61 10.35
N TYR A 75 3.68 3.26 9.31
CA TYR A 75 3.13 4.50 8.78
C TYR A 75 1.69 4.33 8.26
N ILE A 76 1.44 3.34 7.40
CA ILE A 76 0.09 3.07 6.88
C ILE A 76 -0.85 2.63 8.00
N PHE A 77 -0.37 1.79 8.93
CA PHE A 77 -1.17 1.36 10.07
C PHE A 77 -1.65 2.52 10.93
N ASN A 78 -0.77 3.50 11.21
CA ASN A 78 -1.15 4.70 11.94
C ASN A 78 -2.17 5.55 11.17
N LEU A 79 -2.07 5.64 9.84
CA LEU A 79 -3.09 6.32 9.03
C LEU A 79 -4.46 5.63 9.15
N PHE A 80 -4.51 4.30 9.11
CA PHE A 80 -5.77 3.57 9.37
C PHE A 80 -6.29 3.79 10.78
N ILE A 81 -5.42 3.81 11.81
CA ILE A 81 -5.88 4.08 13.18
C ILE A 81 -6.57 5.43 13.28
N GLU A 82 -5.98 6.49 12.71
CA GLU A 82 -6.58 7.82 12.76
C GLU A 82 -7.84 7.92 11.89
N PHE A 83 -7.81 7.34 10.69
CA PHE A 83 -8.97 7.30 9.80
C PHE A 83 -10.17 6.61 10.46
N ASP A 84 -9.94 5.45 11.09
CA ASP A 84 -10.99 4.65 11.73
C ASP A 84 -11.57 5.35 12.95
N ARG A 85 -10.75 6.07 13.73
CA ARG A 85 -11.24 6.86 14.87
C ARG A 85 -12.27 7.91 14.46
N GLU A 86 -12.09 8.50 13.29
CA GLU A 86 -12.95 9.56 12.77
C GLU A 86 -14.18 9.00 12.04
N HIS A 87 -14.01 7.95 11.24
CA HIS A 87 -15.03 7.48 10.29
C HIS A 87 -15.73 6.17 10.70
N HIS A 88 -15.07 5.33 11.51
CA HIS A 88 -15.56 3.98 11.88
C HIS A 88 -15.35 3.70 13.38
N PRO A 89 -15.83 4.55 14.30
CA PRO A 89 -15.55 4.47 15.73
C PRO A 89 -16.07 3.18 16.40
N GLU A 90 -17.00 2.48 15.76
CA GLU A 90 -17.54 1.19 16.19
C GLU A 90 -16.63 -0.01 15.84
N CYS A 91 -15.61 0.19 15.00
CA CYS A 91 -14.68 -0.84 14.58
C CYS A 91 -13.39 -0.84 15.42
N VAL A 92 -12.63 -1.93 15.33
CA VAL A 92 -11.25 -1.95 15.85
C VAL A 92 -10.40 -1.07 14.94
N ASN A 93 -9.87 0.03 15.48
CA ASN A 93 -8.98 0.94 14.75
C ASN A 93 -7.77 0.19 14.17
N GLY A 94 -7.54 0.35 12.86
CA GLY A 94 -6.52 -0.37 12.10
C GLY A 94 -6.89 -1.80 11.74
N GLY A 95 -8.10 -2.26 12.06
CA GLY A 95 -8.54 -3.65 11.85
C GLY A 95 -8.53 -4.07 10.38
N ALA A 96 -8.97 -3.19 9.48
CA ALA A 96 -8.93 -3.44 8.04
C ALA A 96 -7.49 -3.65 7.53
N TRP A 97 -6.54 -2.84 8.00
CA TRP A 97 -5.12 -2.99 7.66
C TRP A 97 -4.55 -4.32 8.13
N ILE A 98 -4.82 -4.71 9.38
CA ILE A 98 -4.33 -5.98 9.95
C ILE A 98 -4.86 -7.18 9.15
N ASN A 99 -6.10 -7.11 8.68
CA ASN A 99 -6.77 -8.23 8.02
C ASN A 99 -6.47 -8.33 6.52
N GLN A 100 -6.39 -7.20 5.81
CA GLN A 100 -6.37 -7.13 4.34
C GLN A 100 -5.23 -6.29 3.76
N GLY A 101 -4.45 -5.64 4.63
CA GLY A 101 -3.34 -4.79 4.24
C GLY A 101 -2.13 -5.57 3.72
N PHE A 102 -0.98 -4.92 3.75
CA PHE A 102 0.28 -5.53 3.34
C PHE A 102 0.89 -6.30 4.51
N SER A 103 1.66 -7.33 4.19
CA SER A 103 2.54 -7.98 5.16
C SER A 103 3.76 -7.10 5.42
N SER A 104 4.45 -7.35 6.54
CA SER A 104 5.76 -6.72 6.81
C SER A 104 6.83 -7.78 7.01
N ASN A 105 8.08 -7.43 6.70
CA ASN A 105 9.23 -8.26 7.07
C ASN A 105 10.44 -7.39 7.47
N ASP A 106 11.33 -7.96 8.27
CA ASP A 106 12.54 -7.27 8.78
C ASP A 106 13.75 -7.36 7.82
N ARG A 107 13.58 -7.98 6.64
CA ARG A 107 14.65 -8.15 5.64
C ARG A 107 14.65 -7.05 4.58
N LEU A 108 13.53 -6.36 4.41
CA LEU A 108 13.39 -5.22 3.50
C LEU A 108 13.91 -3.95 4.16
N GLY A 109 14.41 -3.02 3.35
CA GLY A 109 14.67 -1.65 3.78
C GLY A 109 13.41 -1.00 4.37
N PRO A 110 13.53 0.02 5.24
CA PRO A 110 12.40 0.52 6.05
C PRO A 110 11.15 0.92 5.26
N TRP A 111 11.35 1.40 4.02
CA TRP A 111 10.29 1.85 3.12
C TRP A 111 10.19 1.00 1.84
N GLU A 112 10.94 -0.10 1.74
CA GLU A 112 10.95 -0.96 0.56
C GLU A 112 9.66 -1.77 0.44
N ILE A 113 9.27 -2.09 -0.80
CA ILE A 113 8.05 -2.81 -1.15
C ILE A 113 8.41 -4.00 -2.05
N SER A 114 8.12 -5.22 -1.59
CA SER A 114 8.27 -6.43 -2.37
C SER A 114 6.92 -6.98 -2.80
N LEU A 115 6.82 -7.32 -4.09
CA LEU A 115 5.68 -8.03 -4.67
C LEU A 115 6.02 -9.50 -4.96
N GLU A 116 7.17 -10.01 -4.49
CA GLU A 116 7.64 -11.36 -4.81
C GLU A 116 6.68 -12.46 -4.32
N ASN A 117 5.96 -12.19 -3.24
CA ASN A 117 4.97 -13.12 -2.70
C ASN A 117 3.59 -13.00 -3.37
N CYS A 118 3.42 -12.08 -4.32
CA CYS A 118 2.18 -11.89 -5.04
C CYS A 118 2.20 -12.66 -6.36
N LYS A 119 1.22 -13.54 -6.54
CA LYS A 119 0.95 -14.18 -7.83
C LYS A 119 -0.37 -13.65 -8.40
N LEU A 120 -0.27 -13.02 -9.56
CA LEU A 120 -1.40 -12.40 -10.26
C LEU A 120 -2.03 -13.41 -11.21
N ILE A 121 -3.34 -13.61 -11.08
CA ILE A 121 -4.14 -14.43 -11.99
C ILE A 121 -5.03 -13.50 -12.80
N TYR A 122 -4.91 -13.57 -14.12
CA TYR A 122 -5.66 -12.75 -15.08
C TYR A 122 -6.78 -13.58 -15.71
N SER A 123 -7.87 -12.90 -16.09
CA SER A 123 -8.97 -13.47 -16.88
C SER A 123 -8.72 -13.38 -18.38
#